data_AF-A0A6A6PZ38-F1
#
_entry.id   AF-A0A6A6PZ38-F1
#
_cell.length_a   1.000
_cell.length_b   1.000
_cell.length_c   1.000
_cell.angle_alpha   90.00
_cell.angle_beta   90.00
_cell.angle_gamma   90.00
#
_symmetry.space_group_name_H-M   'P 1'
#
loop_
_entity.id
_entity.type
_entity.pdbx_description
1 polymer ?
#
loop_
_entity_poly.entity_id
_entity_poly.type
_entity_poly.pdbx_seq_one_letter_code
_entity_poly.pdbx_strand_id
1 'polypeptide(L)'
;MPPKIFITGVTGYIAGDALHVLHQAHPDYSYAALARTQEKGDKVKAAYPNVRIVLGDLDNSEILEAEARKADIVLHAADASDHEGAAKAIAKGLAEGHSKENPGFWLHTGGTGILTYFDSRDERFGEWDEKEFDDWSGVEELTNLPDEAFHRNVDKIVLEAGVKYADSVKTAIVCPPTIYGKGRGPISGRSRQAYELTKVVLQKGYAPITGNGKARWNNVHVHDLSDLFVLLVEAAVAKKLDAELWGAKGYYLAEHGEHVWADLSKLIAKTAAEKGYIGKDWKEYQMDQKEAFDIADFQALSWGLNSRGKAERASKLLGWKPHRVSIEEEVPKIVQEEKDRLG
;
A
#
# COMPACT_ATOMS: atom_id res chain seq x y z
N MET A 1 -13.84 -1.61 27.48
CA MET A 1 -13.05 -2.72 26.92
C MET A 1 -12.00 -2.11 26.00
N PRO A 2 -10.78 -2.67 25.91
CA PRO A 2 -9.78 -2.15 24.97
C PRO A 2 -10.30 -2.27 23.52
N PRO A 3 -9.98 -1.30 22.64
CA PRO A 3 -10.28 -1.40 21.22
C PRO A 3 -9.74 -2.71 20.63
N LYS A 4 -10.56 -3.38 19.83
CA LYS A 4 -10.23 -4.63 19.16
C LYS A 4 -9.88 -4.37 17.70
N ILE A 5 -8.66 -4.71 17.31
CA ILE A 5 -8.16 -4.53 15.96
C ILE A 5 -7.89 -5.89 15.34
N PHE A 6 -8.57 -6.18 14.22
CA PHE A 6 -8.26 -7.33 13.38
C PHE A 6 -7.40 -6.88 12.20
N ILE A 7 -6.24 -7.49 12.02
CA ILE A 7 -5.26 -7.11 11.00
C ILE A 7 -4.98 -8.30 10.09
N THR A 8 -5.16 -8.09 8.78
CA THR A 8 -4.64 -9.02 7.77
C THR A 8 -3.33 -8.51 7.18
N GLY A 9 -2.42 -9.42 6.86
CA GLY A 9 -1.17 -9.06 6.19
C GLY A 9 -0.04 -8.65 7.13
N VAL A 10 -0.13 -8.94 8.43
CA VAL A 10 0.93 -8.64 9.43
C VAL A 10 2.29 -9.26 9.13
N THR A 11 2.33 -10.27 8.25
CA THR A 11 3.54 -10.93 7.77
C THR A 11 4.14 -10.26 6.53
N GLY A 12 3.37 -9.37 5.91
CA GLY A 12 3.75 -8.57 4.75
C GLY A 12 4.35 -7.22 5.14
N TYR A 13 4.69 -6.44 4.12
CA TYR A 13 5.44 -5.21 4.25
C TYR A 13 4.66 -4.07 4.92
N ILE A 14 3.45 -3.75 4.42
CA ILE A 14 2.64 -2.63 4.91
C ILE A 14 2.07 -2.94 6.30
N ALA A 15 1.22 -3.96 6.43
CA ALA A 15 0.59 -4.28 7.72
C ALA A 15 1.59 -4.78 8.78
N GLY A 16 2.74 -5.31 8.39
CA GLY A 16 3.82 -5.62 9.32
C GLY A 16 4.40 -4.37 9.98
N ASP A 17 4.66 -3.32 9.19
CA ASP A 17 5.15 -2.03 9.69
C ASP A 17 4.05 -1.26 10.44
N ALA A 18 2.80 -1.31 9.96
CA ALA A 18 1.65 -0.72 10.65
C ALA A 18 1.42 -1.36 12.03
N LEU A 19 1.46 -2.69 12.14
CA LEU A 19 1.38 -3.38 13.43
C LEU A 19 2.52 -2.96 14.36
N HIS A 20 3.75 -2.82 13.83
CA HIS A 20 4.90 -2.42 14.63
C HIS A 20 4.68 -1.07 15.32
N VAL A 21 4.30 -0.05 14.55
CA VAL A 21 4.09 1.30 15.10
C VAL A 21 2.81 1.38 15.96
N LEU A 22 1.73 0.70 15.56
CA LEU A 22 0.49 0.65 16.32
C LEU A 22 0.69 0.00 17.69
N HIS A 23 1.38 -1.14 17.75
CA HIS A 23 1.62 -1.84 19.02
C HIS A 23 2.63 -1.08 19.91
N GLN A 24 3.53 -0.28 19.33
CA GLN A 24 4.38 0.62 20.12
C GLN A 24 3.56 1.76 20.75
N ALA A 25 2.66 2.37 19.97
CA ALA A 25 1.86 3.50 20.43
C ALA A 25 0.75 3.08 21.40
N HIS A 26 0.10 1.94 21.13
CA HIS A 26 -1.10 1.47 21.85
C HIS A 26 -0.97 -0.01 22.27
N PRO A 27 0.01 -0.37 23.12
CA PRO A 27 0.16 -1.73 23.61
C PRO A 27 -1.03 -2.22 24.45
N ASP A 28 -1.91 -1.31 24.87
CA ASP A 28 -3.14 -1.56 25.62
C ASP A 28 -4.33 -2.00 24.73
N TYR A 29 -4.21 -1.92 23.40
CA TYR A 29 -5.23 -2.40 22.48
C TYR A 29 -5.17 -3.93 22.31
N SER A 30 -6.30 -4.52 21.88
CA SER A 30 -6.39 -5.95 21.62
C SER A 30 -6.21 -6.24 20.14
N TYR A 31 -5.14 -6.96 19.79
CA TYR A 31 -4.80 -7.26 18.41
C TYR A 31 -5.09 -8.72 18.05
N ALA A 32 -5.74 -8.91 16.91
CA ALA A 32 -5.91 -10.20 16.26
C ALA A 32 -5.25 -10.15 14.88
N ALA A 33 -4.38 -11.10 14.59
CA ALA A 33 -3.56 -11.08 13.38
C ALA A 33 -3.76 -12.36 12.55
N LEU A 34 -4.18 -12.19 11.30
CA LEU A 34 -4.32 -13.32 10.37
C LEU A 34 -2.94 -13.80 9.91
N ALA A 35 -2.67 -15.10 10.07
CA ALA A 35 -1.46 -15.75 9.58
C ALA A 35 -1.80 -17.08 8.86
N ARG A 36 -1.29 -17.23 7.62
CA ARG A 36 -1.55 -18.40 6.77
C ARG A 36 -1.01 -19.72 7.34
N THR A 37 0.06 -19.65 8.14
CA THR A 37 0.72 -20.84 8.68
C THR A 37 1.09 -20.63 10.13
N GLN A 38 1.13 -21.72 10.90
CA GLN A 38 1.58 -21.71 12.29
C GLN A 38 2.98 -21.10 12.41
N GLU A 39 3.92 -21.48 11.54
CA GLU A 39 5.29 -20.95 11.55
C GLU A 39 5.33 -19.42 11.46
N LYS A 40 4.53 -18.82 10.56
CA LYS A 40 4.47 -17.36 10.44
C LYS A 40 3.78 -16.73 11.65
N GLY A 41 2.73 -17.37 12.16
CA GLY A 41 2.04 -16.97 13.38
C GLY A 41 2.98 -16.96 14.60
N ASP A 42 3.84 -17.96 14.73
CA ASP A 42 4.82 -18.07 15.82
C ASP A 42 5.85 -16.95 15.76
N LYS A 43 6.32 -16.58 14.56
CA LYS A 43 7.23 -15.43 14.37
C LYS A 43 6.56 -14.11 14.79
N VAL A 44 5.28 -13.92 14.44
CA VAL A 44 4.51 -12.74 14.88
C VAL A 44 4.36 -12.74 16.40
N LYS A 45 3.99 -13.88 17.00
CA LYS A 45 3.79 -14.01 18.45
C LYS A 45 5.09 -13.85 19.25
N ALA A 46 6.22 -14.30 18.70
CA ALA A 46 7.53 -14.09 19.31
C ALA A 46 7.90 -12.60 19.39
N ALA A 47 7.56 -11.81 18.36
CA ALA A 47 7.75 -10.36 18.36
C ALA A 47 6.70 -9.62 19.20
N TYR A 48 5.46 -10.12 19.22
CA TYR A 48 4.32 -9.48 19.89
C TYR A 48 3.51 -10.51 20.71
N PRO A 49 3.92 -10.81 21.96
CA PRO A 49 3.32 -11.89 22.77
C PRO A 49 1.82 -11.73 23.04
N ASN A 50 1.32 -10.49 23.04
CA ASN A 50 -0.08 -10.16 23.33
C ASN A 50 -0.98 -10.17 22.07
N VAL A 51 -0.42 -10.39 20.88
CA VAL A 51 -1.19 -10.51 19.64
C VAL A 51 -1.79 -11.91 19.54
N ARG A 52 -3.12 -11.98 19.39
CA ARG A 52 -3.81 -13.24 19.12
C ARG A 52 -3.63 -13.63 17.65
N ILE A 53 -3.05 -14.80 17.42
CA ILE A 53 -2.94 -15.35 16.06
C ILE A 53 -4.27 -15.97 15.64
N VAL A 54 -4.76 -15.58 14.47
CA VAL A 54 -5.86 -16.21 13.75
C VAL A 54 -5.26 -17.00 12.60
N LEU A 55 -5.33 -18.32 12.66
CA LEU A 55 -4.84 -19.16 11.57
C LEU A 55 -5.90 -19.23 10.47
N GLY A 56 -5.47 -18.89 9.25
CA GLY A 56 -6.31 -18.88 8.06
C GLY A 56 -5.68 -18.04 6.96
N ASP A 57 -6.28 -18.10 5.78
CA ASP A 57 -5.96 -17.29 4.62
C ASP A 57 -7.17 -16.44 4.18
N LEU A 58 -7.03 -15.79 3.02
CA LEU A 58 -8.04 -14.88 2.50
C LEU A 58 -9.24 -15.61 1.87
N ASP A 59 -9.11 -16.91 1.59
CA ASP A 59 -10.18 -17.76 1.07
C ASP A 59 -11.04 -18.34 2.20
N ASN A 60 -10.58 -18.27 3.46
CA ASN A 60 -11.38 -18.64 4.62
C ASN A 60 -12.41 -17.57 5.01
N SER A 61 -13.42 -17.36 4.17
CA SER A 61 -14.47 -16.33 4.33
C SER A 61 -15.14 -16.36 5.71
N GLU A 62 -15.46 -17.55 6.25
CA GLU A 62 -16.08 -17.69 7.58
C GLU A 62 -15.20 -17.12 8.70
N ILE A 63 -13.88 -17.29 8.60
CA ILE A 63 -12.92 -16.74 9.58
C ILE A 63 -12.88 -15.22 9.45
N LEU A 64 -12.77 -14.70 8.22
CA LEU A 64 -12.73 -13.26 7.98
C LEU A 64 -14.02 -12.58 8.45
N GLU A 65 -15.19 -13.13 8.13
CA GLU A 65 -16.48 -12.64 8.61
C GLU A 65 -16.55 -12.65 10.14
N ALA A 66 -16.16 -13.77 10.77
CA ALA A 66 -16.24 -13.90 12.23
C ALA A 66 -15.31 -12.95 12.97
N GLU A 67 -14.10 -12.70 12.46
CA GLU A 67 -13.15 -11.78 13.08
C GLU A 67 -13.50 -10.33 12.81
N ALA A 68 -13.97 -10.00 11.59
CA ALA A 68 -14.48 -8.66 11.26
C ALA A 68 -15.71 -8.30 12.10
N ARG A 69 -16.63 -9.24 12.34
CA ARG A 69 -17.82 -9.04 13.19
C ARG A 69 -17.48 -8.73 14.66
N LYS A 70 -16.32 -9.16 15.15
CA LYS A 70 -15.90 -9.00 16.55
C LYS A 70 -15.03 -7.77 16.78
N ALA A 71 -14.38 -7.26 15.73
CA ALA A 71 -13.37 -6.22 15.81
C ALA A 71 -14.02 -4.84 15.72
N ASP A 72 -13.54 -3.87 16.51
CA ASP A 72 -13.97 -2.48 16.35
C ASP A 72 -13.36 -1.90 15.07
N ILE A 73 -12.15 -2.35 14.69
CA ILE A 73 -11.40 -1.89 13.53
C ILE A 73 -10.83 -3.09 12.77
N VAL A 74 -11.02 -3.13 11.46
CA VAL A 74 -10.35 -4.06 10.54
C VAL A 74 -9.32 -3.29 9.72
N LEU A 75 -8.03 -3.62 9.88
CA LEU A 75 -6.96 -3.15 9.00
C LEU A 75 -6.63 -4.25 7.99
N HIS A 76 -7.07 -4.06 6.75
CA HIS A 76 -6.92 -5.03 5.68
C HIS A 76 -5.82 -4.61 4.71
N ALA A 77 -4.68 -5.33 4.73
CA ALA A 77 -3.55 -5.08 3.83
C ALA A 77 -2.96 -6.34 3.19
N ALA A 78 -3.50 -7.53 3.48
CA ALA A 78 -3.14 -8.74 2.74
C ALA A 78 -3.91 -8.79 1.43
N ASP A 79 -3.20 -8.62 0.31
CA ASP A 79 -3.77 -8.71 -1.05
C ASP A 79 -5.06 -7.89 -1.21
N ALA A 80 -5.12 -6.79 -0.47
CA ALA A 80 -6.38 -6.13 -0.14
C ALA A 80 -7.05 -5.56 -1.39
N SER A 81 -6.26 -5.03 -2.32
CA SER A 81 -6.73 -4.42 -3.57
C SER A 81 -7.13 -5.45 -4.65
N ASP A 82 -6.81 -6.74 -4.43
CA ASP A 82 -6.93 -7.78 -5.47
C ASP A 82 -7.79 -8.98 -5.04
N HIS A 83 -8.16 -9.09 -3.76
CA HIS A 83 -8.88 -10.24 -3.22
C HIS A 83 -10.36 -9.94 -2.89
N GLU A 84 -11.23 -9.98 -3.90
CA GLU A 84 -12.68 -9.69 -3.76
C GLU A 84 -13.38 -10.53 -2.67
N GLY A 85 -13.02 -11.82 -2.54
CA GLY A 85 -13.64 -12.71 -1.57
C GLY A 85 -13.44 -12.24 -0.12
N ALA A 86 -12.26 -11.72 0.18
CA ALA A 86 -11.91 -11.21 1.50
C ALA A 86 -12.61 -9.88 1.77
N ALA A 87 -12.65 -8.99 0.77
CA ALA A 87 -13.38 -7.74 0.86
C ALA A 87 -14.88 -7.96 1.14
N LYS A 88 -15.52 -8.90 0.42
CA LYS A 88 -16.93 -9.28 0.65
C LYS A 88 -17.15 -9.85 2.04
N ALA A 89 -16.27 -10.73 2.51
CA ALA A 89 -16.34 -11.33 3.84
C ALA A 89 -16.19 -10.29 4.96
N ILE A 90 -15.22 -9.37 4.84
CA ILE A 90 -15.01 -8.28 5.80
C ILE A 90 -16.22 -7.34 5.82
N ALA A 91 -16.71 -6.92 4.66
CA ALA A 91 -17.89 -6.06 4.54
C ALA A 91 -19.11 -6.68 5.22
N LYS A 92 -19.35 -7.98 5.00
CA LYS A 92 -20.45 -8.72 5.62
C LYS A 92 -20.29 -8.83 7.14
N GLY A 93 -19.10 -9.21 7.62
CA GLY A 93 -18.83 -9.31 9.05
C GLY A 93 -19.05 -7.98 9.78
N LEU A 94 -18.55 -6.88 9.20
CA LEU A 94 -18.77 -5.54 9.75
C LEU A 94 -20.25 -5.11 9.73
N ALA A 95 -20.95 -5.35 8.63
CA ALA A 95 -22.37 -4.99 8.51
C ALA A 95 -23.26 -5.76 9.50
N GLU A 96 -22.93 -7.01 9.83
CA GLU A 96 -23.69 -7.84 10.79
C GLU A 96 -23.32 -7.58 12.25
N GLY A 97 -22.10 -7.13 12.53
CA GLY A 97 -21.56 -6.99 13.89
C GLY A 97 -21.77 -5.62 14.54
N HIS A 98 -22.07 -4.59 13.72
CA HIS A 98 -22.01 -3.20 14.16
C HIS A 98 -23.33 -2.46 13.99
N SER A 99 -23.49 -1.40 14.76
CA SER A 99 -24.68 -0.55 14.77
C SER A 99 -24.29 0.92 14.73
N LYS A 100 -25.28 1.81 14.67
CA LYS A 100 -25.06 3.25 14.72
C LYS A 100 -24.37 3.71 16.02
N GLU A 101 -24.69 3.07 17.13
CA GLU A 101 -24.16 3.38 18.46
C GLU A 101 -22.73 2.84 18.64
N ASN A 102 -22.41 1.74 17.96
CA ASN A 102 -21.12 1.07 17.98
C ASN A 102 -20.67 0.72 16.55
N PRO A 103 -20.26 1.73 15.76
CA PRO A 103 -19.87 1.51 14.39
C PRO A 103 -18.56 0.73 14.30
N GLY A 104 -18.41 -0.06 13.23
CA GLY A 104 -17.19 -0.75 12.87
C GLY A 104 -16.41 0.04 11.82
N PHE A 105 -15.09 -0.03 11.89
CA PHE A 105 -14.21 0.72 10.99
C PHE A 105 -13.41 -0.22 10.10
N TRP A 106 -13.34 0.11 8.81
CA TRP A 106 -12.57 -0.66 7.83
C TRP A 106 -11.49 0.23 7.20
N LEU A 107 -10.24 -0.03 7.57
CA LEU A 107 -9.07 0.56 6.93
C LEU A 107 -8.61 -0.42 5.83
N HIS A 108 -8.92 -0.09 4.59
CA HIS A 108 -8.62 -0.90 3.42
C HIS A 108 -7.37 -0.35 2.73
N THR A 109 -6.40 -1.22 2.43
CA THR A 109 -5.24 -0.84 1.62
C THR A 109 -5.59 -1.02 0.15
N GLY A 110 -5.80 0.10 -0.54
CA GLY A 110 -5.86 0.17 -2.00
C GLY A 110 -4.45 0.27 -2.61
N GLY A 111 -4.35 0.84 -3.80
CA GLY A 111 -3.06 1.14 -4.42
C GLY A 111 -3.20 2.10 -5.58
N THR A 112 -2.26 3.04 -5.76
CA THR A 112 -2.36 4.02 -6.84
C THR A 112 -2.08 3.44 -8.23
N GLY A 113 -1.79 2.13 -8.33
CA GLY A 113 -1.87 1.42 -9.61
C GLY A 113 -3.22 1.60 -10.31
N ILE A 114 -4.30 1.84 -9.57
CA ILE A 114 -5.61 2.20 -10.13
C ILE A 114 -5.56 3.47 -11.01
N LEU A 115 -4.65 4.39 -10.72
CA LEU A 115 -4.50 5.65 -11.46
C LEU A 115 -3.85 5.43 -12.82
N THR A 116 -3.21 4.30 -13.09
CA THR A 116 -2.49 4.05 -14.36
C THR A 116 -3.41 3.68 -15.52
N TYR A 117 -4.73 3.57 -15.28
CA TYR A 117 -5.68 2.99 -16.23
C TYR A 117 -5.66 3.66 -17.61
N PHE A 118 -5.45 4.99 -17.65
CA PHE A 118 -5.46 5.74 -18.89
C PHE A 118 -4.25 5.40 -19.77
N ASP A 119 -3.07 5.20 -19.17
CA ASP A 119 -1.87 4.78 -19.90
C ASP A 119 -1.97 3.33 -20.34
N SER A 120 -2.54 2.46 -19.51
CA SER A 120 -2.78 1.06 -19.87
C SER A 120 -3.80 0.92 -21.01
N ARG A 121 -4.88 1.72 -21.00
CA ARG A 121 -5.91 1.71 -22.06
C ARG A 121 -5.38 2.24 -23.38
N ASP A 122 -4.66 3.35 -23.33
CA ASP A 122 -4.21 4.07 -24.52
C ASP A 122 -2.80 3.59 -24.98
N GLU A 123 -2.29 2.52 -24.36
CA GLU A 123 -0.97 1.90 -24.59
C GLU A 123 0.20 2.91 -24.57
N ARG A 124 0.12 3.91 -23.69
CA ARG A 124 1.13 4.96 -23.54
C ARG A 124 2.16 4.54 -22.52
N PHE A 125 3.40 4.32 -22.96
CA PHE A 125 4.50 3.89 -22.09
C PHE A 125 5.65 4.88 -22.09
N GLY A 126 6.00 5.33 -20.88
CA GLY A 126 7.06 6.28 -20.62
C GLY A 126 6.75 7.68 -21.16
N GLU A 127 5.50 7.99 -21.45
CA GLU A 127 5.08 9.31 -21.92
C GLU A 127 4.89 10.28 -20.76
N TRP A 128 5.11 11.56 -21.05
CA TRP A 128 4.85 12.63 -20.09
C TRP A 128 3.36 12.96 -20.08
N ASP A 129 2.78 13.06 -18.89
CA ASP A 129 1.39 13.52 -18.71
C ASP A 129 1.29 14.45 -17.50
N GLU A 130 0.50 15.51 -17.60
CA GLU A 130 0.24 16.47 -16.51
C GLU A 130 -0.93 16.09 -15.60
N LYS A 131 -1.70 15.06 -15.96
CA LYS A 131 -2.82 14.54 -15.17
C LYS A 131 -2.37 14.18 -13.76
N GLU A 132 -3.15 14.63 -12.80
CA GLU A 132 -3.00 14.39 -11.38
C GLU A 132 -4.41 14.20 -10.80
N PHE A 133 -4.57 13.23 -9.90
CA PHE A 133 -5.81 13.00 -9.15
C PHE A 133 -5.70 13.64 -7.77
N ASP A 134 -6.81 14.04 -7.15
CA ASP A 134 -6.81 14.76 -5.87
C ASP A 134 -7.79 14.08 -4.91
N ASP A 135 -7.33 13.68 -3.72
CA ASP A 135 -8.15 12.97 -2.73
C ASP A 135 -9.05 13.88 -1.88
N TRP A 136 -8.90 15.19 -2.00
CA TRP A 136 -9.66 16.21 -1.30
C TRP A 136 -10.71 16.85 -2.19
N SER A 137 -10.27 17.71 -3.13
CA SER A 137 -11.18 18.47 -3.98
C SER A 137 -11.69 17.66 -5.17
N GLY A 138 -10.93 16.63 -5.58
CA GLY A 138 -11.23 15.75 -6.71
C GLY A 138 -11.70 14.35 -6.31
N VAL A 139 -12.08 14.11 -5.04
CA VAL A 139 -12.39 12.76 -4.53
C VAL A 139 -13.49 12.04 -5.32
N GLU A 140 -14.43 12.79 -5.90
CA GLU A 140 -15.49 12.22 -6.75
C GLU A 140 -14.92 11.53 -7.99
N GLU A 141 -13.81 12.01 -8.56
CA GLU A 141 -13.14 11.34 -9.68
C GLU A 141 -12.57 9.99 -9.24
N LEU A 142 -11.87 9.95 -8.10
CA LEU A 142 -11.28 8.71 -7.55
C LEU A 142 -12.33 7.65 -7.24
N THR A 143 -13.46 8.07 -6.66
CA THR A 143 -14.54 7.15 -6.29
C THR A 143 -15.38 6.67 -7.48
N ASN A 144 -15.22 7.29 -8.67
CA ASN A 144 -15.93 6.98 -9.90
C ASN A 144 -15.01 6.59 -11.07
N LEU A 145 -13.79 6.11 -10.79
CA LEU A 145 -12.88 5.57 -11.81
C LEU A 145 -13.54 4.42 -12.62
N PRO A 146 -13.16 4.26 -13.90
CA PRO A 146 -13.78 3.28 -14.79
C PRO A 146 -13.50 1.83 -14.34
N ASP A 147 -14.38 0.90 -14.69
CA ASP A 147 -14.28 -0.52 -14.28
C ASP A 147 -13.01 -1.22 -14.80
N GLU A 148 -12.41 -0.72 -15.88
CA GLU A 148 -11.13 -1.19 -16.43
C GLU A 148 -9.91 -0.75 -15.61
N ALA A 149 -10.09 0.19 -14.68
CA ALA A 149 -9.01 0.63 -13.81
C ALA A 149 -8.59 -0.51 -12.88
N PHE A 150 -7.27 -0.67 -12.72
CA PHE A 150 -6.69 -1.72 -11.90
C PHE A 150 -7.20 -1.64 -10.45
N HIS A 151 -7.45 -2.77 -9.77
CA HIS A 151 -8.05 -2.83 -8.42
C HIS A 151 -9.51 -2.32 -8.28
N ARG A 152 -10.11 -1.74 -9.32
CA ARG A 152 -11.43 -1.09 -9.21
C ARG A 152 -12.54 -2.02 -8.71
N ASN A 153 -12.47 -3.29 -9.09
CA ASN A 153 -13.40 -4.33 -8.65
C ASN A 153 -13.48 -4.44 -7.12
N VAL A 154 -12.34 -4.29 -6.41
CA VAL A 154 -12.33 -4.36 -4.95
C VAL A 154 -12.68 -3.02 -4.30
N ASP A 155 -12.18 -1.90 -4.84
CA ASP A 155 -12.53 -0.55 -4.36
C ASP A 155 -14.05 -0.33 -4.33
N LYS A 156 -14.78 -0.81 -5.35
CA LYS A 156 -16.24 -0.73 -5.40
C LYS A 156 -16.90 -1.44 -4.22
N ILE A 157 -16.40 -2.60 -3.80
CA ILE A 157 -16.95 -3.34 -2.64
C ILE A 157 -16.80 -2.52 -1.35
N VAL A 158 -15.64 -1.87 -1.17
CA VAL A 158 -15.36 -1.07 0.03
C VAL A 158 -16.20 0.22 0.04
N LEU A 159 -16.29 0.90 -1.11
CA LEU A 159 -17.13 2.10 -1.27
C LEU A 159 -18.61 1.77 -1.06
N GLU A 160 -19.11 0.70 -1.68
CA GLU A 160 -20.48 0.24 -1.50
C GLU A 160 -20.78 -0.09 -0.04
N ALA A 161 -19.87 -0.75 0.68
CA ALA A 161 -20.05 -1.01 2.11
C ALA A 161 -20.16 0.30 2.92
N GLY A 162 -19.29 1.27 2.64
CA GLY A 162 -19.28 2.58 3.31
C GLY A 162 -20.49 3.46 2.99
N VAL A 163 -21.13 3.27 1.83
CA VAL A 163 -22.37 3.97 1.44
C VAL A 163 -23.60 3.25 1.96
N LYS A 164 -23.71 1.95 1.70
CA LYS A 164 -24.90 1.13 2.02
C LYS A 164 -25.11 1.00 3.52
N TYR A 165 -24.03 0.87 4.29
CA TYR A 165 -24.05 0.71 5.74
C TYR A 165 -23.49 1.94 6.47
N ALA A 166 -23.66 3.13 5.89
CA ALA A 166 -23.03 4.37 6.38
C ALA A 166 -23.29 4.68 7.86
N ASP A 167 -24.43 4.25 8.43
CA ASP A 167 -24.71 4.43 9.86
C ASP A 167 -23.84 3.54 10.76
N SER A 168 -23.50 2.32 10.34
CA SER A 168 -22.83 1.30 11.17
C SER A 168 -21.41 0.93 10.72
N VAL A 169 -21.02 1.23 9.48
CA VAL A 169 -19.71 0.89 8.92
C VAL A 169 -19.04 2.15 8.37
N LYS A 170 -17.80 2.39 8.79
CA LYS A 170 -16.98 3.53 8.41
C LYS A 170 -15.76 3.02 7.65
N THR A 171 -15.69 3.28 6.34
CA THR A 171 -14.60 2.80 5.50
C THR A 171 -13.58 3.90 5.20
N ALA A 172 -12.31 3.53 5.10
CA ALA A 172 -11.23 4.36 4.58
C ALA A 172 -10.38 3.52 3.63
N ILE A 173 -10.32 3.90 2.35
CA ILE A 173 -9.44 3.32 1.34
C ILE A 173 -8.16 4.14 1.34
N VAL A 174 -7.04 3.53 1.68
CA VAL A 174 -5.71 4.14 1.67
C VAL A 174 -4.95 3.61 0.47
N CYS A 175 -4.68 4.47 -0.51
CA CYS A 175 -3.99 4.18 -1.75
C CYS A 175 -2.56 4.71 -1.69
N PRO A 176 -1.59 3.92 -1.20
CA PRO A 176 -0.19 4.27 -1.29
C PRO A 176 0.33 4.12 -2.73
N PRO A 177 1.29 4.96 -3.15
CA PRO A 177 1.95 4.85 -4.44
C PRO A 177 3.19 3.96 -4.33
N THR A 178 4.31 4.32 -4.96
CA THR A 178 5.56 3.57 -4.77
C THR A 178 6.03 3.67 -3.33
N ILE A 179 5.91 2.57 -2.59
CA ILE A 179 6.33 2.50 -1.20
C ILE A 179 7.80 2.10 -1.12
N TYR A 180 8.60 2.78 -0.32
CA TYR A 180 10.03 2.48 -0.14
C TYR A 180 10.46 2.54 1.33
N GLY A 181 11.72 2.19 1.58
CA GLY A 181 12.31 2.08 2.92
C GLY A 181 12.25 0.68 3.50
N LYS A 182 12.99 0.47 4.61
CA LYS A 182 12.99 -0.83 5.29
C LYS A 182 11.79 -0.96 6.23
N GLY A 183 10.99 -2.00 6.03
CA GLY A 183 9.88 -2.36 6.91
C GLY A 183 10.37 -2.91 8.25
N ARG A 184 9.65 -2.59 9.32
CA ARG A 184 9.94 -2.96 10.72
C ARG A 184 9.07 -4.12 11.24
N GLY A 185 8.23 -4.68 10.36
CA GLY A 185 7.43 -5.86 10.65
C GLY A 185 8.27 -7.12 10.92
N PRO A 186 7.67 -8.15 11.52
CA PRO A 186 8.42 -9.31 12.03
C PRO A 186 8.93 -10.27 10.94
N ILE A 187 8.50 -10.12 9.68
CA ILE A 187 8.84 -11.06 8.60
C ILE A 187 9.29 -10.32 7.33
N SER A 188 8.37 -9.68 6.59
CA SER A 188 8.71 -9.03 5.33
C SER A 188 9.08 -7.57 5.53
N GLY A 189 10.35 -7.22 5.35
CA GLY A 189 10.86 -5.84 5.41
C GLY A 189 11.11 -5.19 4.05
N ARG A 190 10.89 -5.92 2.94
CA ARG A 190 11.25 -5.50 1.58
C ARG A 190 10.03 -5.01 0.78
N SER A 191 10.17 -3.90 0.08
CA SER A 191 9.18 -3.42 -0.89
C SER A 191 9.28 -4.15 -2.24
N ARG A 192 8.55 -3.68 -3.26
CA ARG A 192 8.47 -4.27 -4.60
C ARG A 192 9.06 -3.40 -5.70
N GLN A 193 8.44 -2.28 -6.11
CA GLN A 193 8.77 -1.63 -7.39
C GLN A 193 10.23 -1.16 -7.51
N ALA A 194 10.67 -0.22 -6.65
CA ALA A 194 12.06 0.27 -6.67
C ALA A 194 13.10 -0.82 -6.35
N TYR A 195 12.71 -1.84 -5.57
CA TYR A 195 13.58 -2.96 -5.21
C TYR A 195 13.73 -3.99 -6.33
N GLU A 196 12.67 -4.30 -7.08
CA GLU A 196 12.77 -5.11 -8.31
C GLU A 196 13.55 -4.37 -9.39
N LEU A 197 13.35 -3.04 -9.55
CA LEU A 197 14.16 -2.21 -10.43
C LEU A 197 15.66 -2.33 -10.08
N THR A 198 15.98 -2.19 -8.79
CA THR A 198 17.35 -2.33 -8.28
C THR A 198 17.92 -3.72 -8.54
N LYS A 199 17.14 -4.77 -8.30
CA LYS A 199 17.54 -6.15 -8.61
C LYS A 199 17.86 -6.32 -10.10
N VAL A 200 17.03 -5.79 -11.01
CA VAL A 200 17.28 -5.86 -12.46
C VAL A 200 18.58 -5.13 -12.81
N VAL A 201 18.80 -3.92 -12.28
CA VAL A 201 20.05 -3.17 -12.50
C VAL A 201 21.27 -3.97 -12.04
N LEU A 202 21.24 -4.54 -10.84
CA LEU A 202 22.35 -5.33 -10.29
C LEU A 202 22.63 -6.61 -11.09
N GLN A 203 21.59 -7.27 -11.60
CA GLN A 203 21.74 -8.51 -12.38
C GLN A 203 22.16 -8.28 -13.83
N LYS A 204 21.72 -7.17 -14.43
CA LYS A 204 21.90 -6.90 -15.86
C LYS A 204 23.02 -5.92 -16.17
N GLY A 205 23.41 -5.07 -15.21
CA GLY A 205 24.49 -4.10 -15.37
C GLY A 205 24.12 -2.87 -16.21
N TYR A 206 22.84 -2.61 -16.43
CA TYR A 206 22.33 -1.44 -17.15
C TYR A 206 21.15 -0.80 -16.40
N ALA A 207 20.81 0.44 -16.75
CA ALA A 207 19.62 1.13 -16.25
C ALA A 207 18.42 0.85 -17.18
N PRO A 208 17.44 0.00 -16.80
CA PRO A 208 16.27 -0.26 -17.65
C PRO A 208 15.36 0.96 -17.72
N ILE A 209 14.90 1.31 -18.92
CA ILE A 209 13.96 2.39 -19.21
C ILE A 209 12.75 1.79 -19.93
N THR A 210 11.56 1.83 -19.33
CA THR A 210 10.32 1.31 -19.97
C THR A 210 9.66 2.40 -20.81
N GLY A 211 9.45 2.15 -22.11
CA GLY A 211 8.87 3.13 -23.04
C GLY A 211 9.67 4.44 -23.06
N ASN A 212 9.07 5.60 -23.35
CA ASN A 212 9.82 6.85 -23.51
C ASN A 212 10.51 7.40 -22.23
N GLY A 213 10.44 6.69 -21.09
CA GLY A 213 11.19 6.99 -19.86
C GLY A 213 10.70 8.18 -19.03
N LYS A 214 9.60 8.83 -19.41
CA LYS A 214 9.07 10.05 -18.76
C LYS A 214 7.90 9.79 -17.82
N ALA A 215 7.57 8.53 -17.58
CA ALA A 215 6.51 8.14 -16.66
C ALA A 215 6.84 8.57 -15.23
N ARG A 216 5.83 9.11 -14.53
CA ARG A 216 5.97 9.67 -13.18
C ARG A 216 5.06 9.01 -12.18
N TRP A 217 5.61 8.76 -11.00
CA TRP A 217 4.89 8.19 -9.86
C TRP A 217 5.14 9.01 -8.61
N ASN A 218 4.10 9.18 -7.81
CA ASN A 218 4.31 9.54 -6.42
C ASN A 218 5.03 8.42 -5.66
N ASN A 219 5.61 8.76 -4.51
CA ASN A 219 6.24 7.81 -3.62
C ASN A 219 5.96 8.14 -2.15
N VAL A 220 6.12 7.15 -1.28
CA VAL A 220 5.97 7.31 0.18
C VAL A 220 6.87 6.36 0.93
N HIS A 221 7.50 6.84 2.00
CA HIS A 221 8.25 5.96 2.88
C HIS A 221 7.28 5.11 3.73
N VAL A 222 7.57 3.82 3.91
CA VAL A 222 6.66 2.89 4.64
C VAL A 222 6.37 3.30 6.07
N HIS A 223 7.29 4.02 6.72
CA HIS A 223 7.06 4.56 8.06
C HIS A 223 6.04 5.69 8.06
N ASP A 224 6.09 6.60 7.08
CA ASP A 224 5.08 7.68 6.96
C ASP A 224 3.70 7.11 6.63
N LEU A 225 3.64 6.08 5.77
CA LEU A 225 2.40 5.35 5.49
C LEU A 225 1.84 4.68 6.76
N SER A 226 2.68 4.05 7.56
CA SER A 226 2.25 3.41 8.81
C SER A 226 1.80 4.44 9.85
N ASP A 227 2.42 5.62 9.89
CA ASP A 227 1.98 6.74 10.72
C ASP A 227 0.54 7.19 10.32
N LEU A 228 0.18 7.16 9.03
CA LEU A 228 -1.20 7.42 8.59
C LEU A 228 -2.19 6.37 9.10
N PHE A 229 -1.84 5.07 9.06
CA PHE A 229 -2.69 4.02 9.61
C PHE A 229 -2.91 4.20 11.12
N VAL A 230 -1.89 4.64 11.88
CA VAL A 230 -2.04 4.97 13.31
C VAL A 230 -3.07 6.07 13.49
N LEU A 231 -2.97 7.17 12.73
CA LEU A 231 -3.90 8.30 12.84
C LEU A 231 -5.35 7.90 12.51
N LEU A 232 -5.54 7.04 11.51
CA LEU A 232 -6.87 6.51 11.17
C LEU A 232 -7.43 5.61 12.28
N VAL A 233 -6.59 4.72 12.85
CA VAL A 233 -6.99 3.89 14.00
C VAL A 233 -7.37 4.76 15.20
N GLU A 234 -6.57 5.77 15.53
CA GLU A 234 -6.85 6.69 16.64
C GLU A 234 -8.13 7.50 16.41
N ALA A 235 -8.38 7.93 15.18
CA ALA A 235 -9.62 8.62 14.83
C ALA A 235 -10.86 7.71 14.97
N ALA A 236 -10.73 6.43 14.61
CA ALA A 236 -11.76 5.42 14.80
C ALA A 236 -12.03 5.16 16.30
N VAL A 237 -10.99 4.97 17.12
CA VAL A 237 -11.10 4.80 18.58
C VAL A 237 -11.75 6.01 19.23
N ALA A 238 -11.38 7.22 18.80
CA ALA A 238 -11.97 8.48 19.27
C ALA A 238 -13.40 8.70 18.75
N LYS A 239 -13.96 7.77 17.96
CA LYS A 239 -15.28 7.88 17.32
C LYS A 239 -15.47 9.21 16.59
N LYS A 240 -14.45 9.69 15.87
CA LYS A 240 -14.62 10.82 14.94
C LYS A 240 -15.44 10.32 13.76
N LEU A 241 -16.74 10.65 13.66
CA LEU A 241 -17.64 10.07 12.65
C LEU A 241 -17.91 10.96 11.43
N ASP A 242 -17.05 11.95 11.19
CA ASP A 242 -17.18 12.90 10.07
C ASP A 242 -17.24 12.16 8.72
N ALA A 243 -18.17 12.56 7.85
CA ALA A 243 -18.34 11.98 6.53
C ALA A 243 -17.20 12.35 5.56
N GLU A 244 -16.41 13.38 5.87
CA GLU A 244 -15.15 13.66 5.17
C GLU A 244 -14.07 12.63 5.53
N LEU A 245 -14.14 12.02 6.71
CA LEU A 245 -13.13 11.06 7.14
C LEU A 245 -13.44 9.63 6.67
N TRP A 246 -14.71 9.31 6.39
CA TRP A 246 -15.14 7.93 6.17
C TRP A 246 -16.14 7.76 5.04
N GLY A 247 -16.31 6.51 4.60
CA GLY A 247 -17.37 6.11 3.68
C GLY A 247 -17.11 6.66 2.28
N ALA A 248 -18.14 7.29 1.70
CA ALA A 248 -18.09 7.80 0.34
C ALA A 248 -16.90 8.73 0.04
N LYS A 249 -16.40 9.48 1.04
CA LYS A 249 -15.25 10.37 0.89
C LYS A 249 -13.99 9.86 1.59
N GLY A 250 -14.06 8.70 2.25
CA GLY A 250 -12.94 8.06 2.92
C GLY A 250 -11.96 7.45 1.91
N TYR A 251 -11.42 8.25 1.00
CA TYR A 251 -10.44 7.84 0.00
C TYR A 251 -9.19 8.69 0.21
N TYR A 252 -8.06 8.06 0.43
CA TYR A 252 -6.82 8.69 0.85
C TYR A 252 -5.71 8.32 -0.11
N LEU A 253 -5.17 9.30 -0.82
CA LEU A 253 -3.87 9.16 -1.43
C LEU A 253 -2.82 9.37 -0.34
N ALA A 254 -1.72 8.62 -0.39
CA ALA A 254 -0.69 8.67 0.65
C ALA A 254 0.68 8.88 0.03
N GLU A 255 1.04 10.11 -0.30
CA GLU A 255 2.32 10.46 -0.91
C GLU A 255 3.14 11.48 -0.11
N HIS A 256 4.45 11.48 -0.36
CA HIS A 256 5.41 12.45 0.15
C HIS A 256 6.54 12.70 -0.85
N GLY A 257 6.20 12.81 -2.13
CA GLY A 257 7.19 12.96 -3.20
C GLY A 257 6.74 12.38 -4.53
N GLU A 258 7.46 12.75 -5.58
CA GLU A 258 7.27 12.30 -6.96
C GLU A 258 8.63 11.97 -7.57
N HIS A 259 8.68 10.99 -8.46
CA HIS A 259 9.88 10.63 -9.21
C HIS A 259 9.55 10.30 -10.67
N VAL A 260 10.53 10.50 -11.55
CA VAL A 260 10.52 9.97 -12.92
C VAL A 260 11.23 8.62 -12.91
N TRP A 261 10.59 7.59 -13.47
CA TRP A 261 11.14 6.22 -13.43
C TRP A 261 12.52 6.09 -14.07
N ALA A 262 12.76 6.76 -15.21
CA ALA A 262 14.08 6.75 -15.84
C ALA A 262 15.15 7.38 -14.95
N ASP A 263 14.84 8.48 -14.27
CA ASP A 263 15.79 9.16 -13.39
C ASP A 263 16.14 8.29 -12.18
N LEU A 264 15.14 7.64 -11.58
CA LEU A 264 15.37 6.68 -10.50
C LEU A 264 16.22 5.49 -10.97
N SER A 265 15.93 4.93 -12.15
CA SER A 265 16.69 3.82 -12.75
C SER A 265 18.17 4.19 -12.98
N LYS A 266 18.43 5.37 -13.55
CA LYS A 266 19.79 5.91 -13.75
C LYS A 266 20.50 6.16 -12.41
N LEU A 267 19.80 6.69 -11.42
CA LEU A 267 20.36 6.94 -10.08
C LEU A 267 20.78 5.61 -9.40
N ILE A 268 19.95 4.58 -9.51
CA ILE A 268 20.26 3.24 -9.00
C ILE A 268 21.49 2.65 -9.71
N ALA A 269 21.54 2.70 -11.04
CA ALA A 269 22.69 2.19 -11.81
C ALA A 269 23.99 2.95 -11.49
N LYS A 270 23.93 4.28 -11.42
CA LYS A 270 25.05 5.12 -10.99
C LYS A 270 25.55 4.71 -9.60
N THR A 271 24.65 4.58 -8.63
CA THR A 271 24.98 4.23 -7.24
C THR A 271 25.58 2.82 -7.15
N ALA A 272 25.04 1.85 -7.91
CA ALA A 272 25.57 0.51 -7.98
C ALA A 272 26.99 0.48 -8.58
N ALA A 273 27.26 1.29 -9.62
CA ALA A 273 28.58 1.39 -10.22
C ALA A 273 29.60 2.07 -9.28
N GLU A 274 29.20 3.12 -8.56
CA GLU A 274 30.03 3.79 -7.54
C GLU A 274 30.42 2.84 -6.40
N LYS A 275 29.50 1.95 -6.01
CA LYS A 275 29.76 0.87 -5.03
C LYS A 275 30.54 -0.33 -5.61
N GLY A 276 30.80 -0.35 -6.92
CA GLY A 276 31.51 -1.43 -7.60
C GLY A 276 30.69 -2.71 -7.81
N TYR A 277 29.36 -2.61 -7.77
CA TYR A 277 28.46 -3.76 -7.96
C TYR A 277 28.15 -4.04 -9.43
N ILE A 278 28.32 -3.04 -10.30
CA ILE A 278 28.22 -3.16 -11.77
C ILE A 278 29.37 -2.39 -12.44
N GLY A 279 29.55 -2.56 -13.76
CA GLY A 279 30.57 -1.84 -14.54
C GLY A 279 30.36 -0.32 -14.54
N LYS A 280 31.45 0.45 -14.56
CA LYS A 280 31.41 1.93 -14.60
C LYS A 280 30.95 2.49 -15.96
N ASP A 281 30.96 1.66 -16.98
CA ASP A 281 30.53 1.93 -18.36
C ASP A 281 29.08 1.49 -18.64
N TRP A 282 28.27 1.35 -17.58
CA TRP A 282 26.84 1.04 -17.68
C TRP A 282 26.12 2.06 -18.58
N LYS A 283 25.03 1.60 -19.21
CA LYS A 283 24.21 2.39 -20.13
C LYS A 283 22.73 2.27 -19.77
N GLU A 284 21.93 3.16 -20.33
CA GLU A 284 20.49 3.01 -20.38
C GLU A 284 20.12 1.89 -21.36
N TYR A 285 19.12 1.08 -21.02
CA TYR A 285 18.55 0.06 -21.91
C TYR A 285 17.06 0.32 -22.08
N GLN A 286 16.69 0.71 -23.29
CA GLN A 286 15.32 1.00 -23.68
C GLN A 286 14.57 -0.31 -23.87
N MET A 287 13.51 -0.52 -23.09
CA MET A 287 12.65 -1.72 -23.15
C MET A 287 11.31 -1.37 -23.77
N ASP A 288 10.80 -2.27 -24.60
CA ASP A 288 9.38 -2.28 -24.97
C ASP A 288 8.52 -2.94 -23.86
N GLN A 289 7.20 -2.95 -24.05
CA GLN A 289 6.26 -3.51 -23.08
C GLN A 289 6.49 -5.00 -22.84
N LYS A 290 6.75 -5.76 -23.90
CA LYS A 290 6.92 -7.21 -23.83
C LYS A 290 8.20 -7.54 -23.07
N GLU A 291 9.30 -6.87 -23.40
CA GLU A 291 10.57 -7.02 -22.69
C GLU A 291 10.44 -6.65 -21.22
N ALA A 292 9.75 -5.54 -20.91
CA ALA A 292 9.50 -5.14 -19.53
C ALA A 292 8.74 -6.24 -18.77
N PHE A 293 7.63 -6.73 -19.34
CA PHE A 293 6.86 -7.82 -18.74
C PHE A 293 7.70 -9.09 -18.54
N ASP A 294 8.48 -9.50 -19.54
CA ASP A 294 9.33 -10.70 -19.44
C ASP A 294 10.44 -10.54 -18.36
N ILE A 295 10.81 -9.31 -17.99
CA ILE A 295 11.86 -9.01 -17.01
C ILE A 295 11.36 -9.03 -15.55
N ALA A 296 10.19 -8.42 -15.27
CA ALA A 296 9.65 -8.34 -13.91
C ALA A 296 8.12 -8.24 -13.85
N ASP A 297 7.41 -8.81 -14.81
CA ASP A 297 5.95 -8.80 -14.94
C ASP A 297 5.39 -7.37 -14.89
N PHE A 298 4.23 -7.19 -14.23
CA PHE A 298 3.60 -5.89 -14.04
C PHE A 298 4.49 -4.86 -13.33
N GLN A 299 5.47 -5.29 -12.52
CA GLN A 299 6.36 -4.36 -11.84
C GLN A 299 7.17 -3.54 -12.85
N ALA A 300 7.74 -4.19 -13.86
CA ALA A 300 8.50 -3.52 -14.90
C ALA A 300 7.63 -2.75 -15.91
N LEU A 301 6.42 -3.24 -16.19
CA LEU A 301 5.43 -2.46 -16.94
C LEU A 301 5.07 -1.16 -16.22
N SER A 302 4.90 -1.21 -14.90
CA SER A 302 4.51 -0.04 -14.09
C SER A 302 5.53 1.11 -14.14
N TRP A 303 6.80 0.82 -14.47
CA TRP A 303 7.84 1.84 -14.68
C TRP A 303 7.60 2.70 -15.92
N GLY A 304 6.72 2.25 -16.82
CA GLY A 304 6.31 3.00 -18.00
C GLY A 304 4.96 3.70 -17.85
N LEU A 305 4.27 3.58 -16.73
CA LEU A 305 2.92 4.15 -16.56
C LEU A 305 2.94 5.34 -15.62
N ASN A 306 2.03 6.30 -15.77
CA ASN A 306 1.88 7.45 -14.86
C ASN A 306 0.90 7.12 -13.73
N SER A 307 1.28 7.45 -12.49
CA SER A 307 0.43 7.34 -11.31
C SER A 307 0.69 8.55 -10.41
N ARG A 308 -0.07 9.62 -10.66
CA ARG A 308 0.11 10.92 -10.02
C ARG A 308 -1.13 11.29 -9.23
N GLY A 309 -0.98 11.46 -7.94
CA GLY A 309 -2.01 11.75 -6.97
C GLY A 309 -1.53 12.82 -5.99
N LYS A 310 -2.44 13.69 -5.59
CA LYS A 310 -2.23 14.75 -4.61
C LYS A 310 -2.90 14.36 -3.30
N ALA A 311 -2.10 14.14 -2.27
CA ALA A 311 -2.57 13.72 -0.95
C ALA A 311 -2.82 14.94 -0.05
N GLU A 312 -4.08 15.33 0.09
CA GLU A 312 -4.49 16.49 0.89
C GLU A 312 -5.38 16.10 2.08
N ARG A 313 -6.21 15.06 1.92
CA ARG A 313 -7.24 14.67 2.90
C ARG A 313 -6.65 14.30 4.24
N ALA A 314 -5.64 13.42 4.26
CA ALA A 314 -4.99 12.97 5.49
C ALA A 314 -4.37 14.14 6.28
N SER A 315 -3.72 15.09 5.59
CA SER A 315 -3.11 16.25 6.25
C SER A 315 -4.18 17.16 6.87
N LYS A 316 -5.27 17.45 6.15
CA LYS A 316 -6.34 18.35 6.61
C LYS A 316 -7.15 17.75 7.76
N LEU A 317 -7.47 16.46 7.72
CA LEU A 317 -8.38 15.83 8.68
C LEU A 317 -7.68 15.22 9.89
N LEU A 318 -6.45 14.72 9.70
CA LEU A 318 -5.72 13.96 10.72
C LEU A 318 -4.42 14.64 11.14
N GLY A 319 -4.01 15.71 10.47
CA GLY A 319 -2.71 16.35 10.71
C GLY A 319 -1.53 15.47 10.28
N TRP A 320 -1.74 14.54 9.34
CA TRP A 320 -0.68 13.72 8.79
C TRP A 320 0.40 14.59 8.14
N LYS A 321 1.64 14.39 8.60
CA LYS A 321 2.83 15.14 8.19
C LYS A 321 3.96 14.14 7.91
N PRO A 322 4.00 13.56 6.71
CA PRO A 322 5.11 12.71 6.32
C PRO A 322 6.41 13.52 6.33
N HIS A 323 7.51 12.87 6.73
CA HIS A 323 8.78 13.57 6.96
C HIS A 323 10.02 12.68 6.79
N ARG A 324 9.87 11.43 6.33
CA ARG A 324 11.04 10.59 6.08
C ARG A 324 11.79 11.08 4.83
N VAL A 325 13.03 10.61 4.72
CA VAL A 325 13.95 10.92 3.60
C VAL A 325 13.33 10.56 2.25
N SER A 326 13.75 11.24 1.19
CA SER A 326 13.22 10.98 -0.16
C SER A 326 13.62 9.60 -0.69
N ILE A 327 12.95 9.14 -1.75
CA ILE A 327 13.31 7.87 -2.40
C ILE A 327 14.73 7.90 -2.95
N GLU A 328 15.18 9.04 -3.48
CA GLU A 328 16.54 9.26 -3.99
C GLU A 328 17.58 9.15 -2.87
N GLU A 329 17.30 9.73 -1.70
CA GLU A 329 18.17 9.63 -0.52
C GLU A 329 18.23 8.19 0.04
N GLU A 330 17.19 7.39 -0.18
CA GLU A 330 17.14 5.99 0.25
C GLU A 330 17.84 5.03 -0.74
N VAL A 331 18.06 5.42 -2.01
CA VAL A 331 18.68 4.57 -3.05
C VAL A 331 19.99 3.89 -2.59
N PRO A 332 20.95 4.56 -1.94
CA PRO A 332 22.18 3.90 -1.48
C PRO A 332 21.92 2.71 -0.55
N LYS A 333 20.87 2.78 0.28
CA LYS A 333 20.46 1.67 1.15
C LYS A 333 19.73 0.60 0.36
N ILE A 334 18.80 0.96 -0.53
CA ILE A 334 18.07 -0.01 -1.39
C ILE A 334 19.07 -0.84 -2.21
N VAL A 335 20.07 -0.19 -2.83
CA VAL A 335 21.14 -0.85 -3.59
C VAL A 335 21.95 -1.81 -2.72
N GLN A 336 22.28 -1.40 -1.49
CA GLN A 336 23.00 -2.25 -0.55
C GLN A 336 22.18 -3.48 -0.15
N GLU A 337 20.93 -3.28 0.26
CA GLU A 337 20.04 -4.35 0.71
C GLU A 337 19.78 -5.38 -0.39
N GLU A 338 19.56 -4.92 -1.64
CA GLU A 338 19.37 -5.82 -2.77
C GLU A 338 20.66 -6.54 -3.18
N LYS A 339 21.82 -5.89 -3.07
CA LYS A 339 23.11 -6.57 -3.29
C LYS A 339 23.33 -7.67 -2.26
N ASP A 340 23.13 -7.39 -0.98
CA ASP A 340 23.31 -8.37 0.11
C ASP A 340 22.36 -9.56 -0.06
N ARG A 341 21.14 -9.31 -0.57
CA ARG A 341 20.15 -10.35 -0.85
C ARG A 341 20.51 -11.24 -2.04
N LEU A 342 21.18 -10.71 -3.06
CA LEU A 342 21.55 -11.46 -4.26
C LEU A 342 22.81 -12.32 -4.09
N GLY A 343 23.61 -12.08 -3.05
CA GLY A 343 24.96 -12.65 -2.91
C GLY A 343 25.98 -12.00 -3.83
#